data_AF-A0A850UFV5-F1
#
_entry.id   AF-A0A850UFV5-F1
#
_cell.length_a   1.000
_cell.length_b   1.000
_cell.length_c   1.000
_cell.angle_alpha   90.00
_cell.angle_beta   90.00
_cell.angle_gamma   90.00
#
_symmetry.space_group_name_H-M   'P 1'
#
loop_
_entity.id
_entity.type
_entity.pdbx_description
1 polymer ?
#
loop_
_entity_poly.entity_id
_entity_poly.type
_entity_poly.pdbx_seq_one_letter_code
_entity_poly.pdbx_strand_id
1 'polypeptide(L)'
;CPRGARRDGGGAMAGPGRPGPSALALLGPAPGAPSCPHGPALLFVKTSQGKEEGRRFYACSACRDRKDCNFFQWEDEKVSETRLAAREEYNRNHQPFFTHRQNMDRYKNFVLLPLSKRRFCQECQQLLLPAEWEKHSDHQFLCDITTAQLKSPSQLLYPLENKKTNAQYLFADRSCQFLLNLLIGLGFRRVLSVGTPRLHEMIQSKASEEEEFSVRSLLLDIDFRYSQFYTEDEFCHYNMFNHHFFGGEAARETCRKFLYEENGERVIMVADPPFGGLVEALASSFKKLMAMWRETEKEGHDSREMPMFWIFPYFFESRILDFFPSFSMMDYQVDYDNHALYKHGKTGRRQSPVRIFTNLTPSMIVLPEEEGYRFCSVCQRYVSSGNQHCEICNSCTSKDGRRWKHCVLCKKCVKPSWFHCNNCNCCTLEKHSCEKTDLGCFVCGKAGHKRTACPSLSRT
;
A
#
# COMPACT_ATOMS: atom_id res chain seq x y z
N CYS A 1 18.16 -13.73 37.77
CA CYS A 1 18.42 -15.18 37.57
C CYS A 1 17.75 -15.95 38.70
N PRO A 2 17.16 -17.13 38.49
CA PRO A 2 17.25 -18.04 37.31
C PRO A 2 16.00 -17.96 36.41
N ARG A 3 16.10 -18.07 35.07
CA ARG A 3 16.05 -19.28 34.19
C ARG A 3 14.75 -20.08 34.38
N GLY A 4 13.91 -20.42 33.40
CA GLY A 4 13.80 -20.29 31.94
C GLY A 4 12.39 -20.79 31.57
N ALA A 5 11.74 -20.34 30.51
CA ALA A 5 11.68 -21.09 29.25
C ALA A 5 10.95 -20.22 28.20
N ARG A 6 11.62 -20.03 27.05
CA ARG A 6 11.01 -19.48 25.84
C ARG A 6 10.15 -20.57 25.21
N ARG A 7 8.86 -20.30 24.98
CA ARG A 7 8.02 -21.13 24.11
C ARG A 7 8.15 -20.59 22.69
N ASP A 8 8.88 -21.35 21.87
CA ASP A 8 8.83 -21.28 20.42
C ASP A 8 7.44 -21.75 19.95
N GLY A 9 6.70 -20.86 19.29
CA GLY A 9 5.45 -21.20 18.59
C GLY A 9 5.76 -21.91 17.27
N GLY A 10 6.08 -23.19 17.34
CA GLY A 10 6.17 -24.09 16.20
C GLY A 10 4.79 -24.30 15.56
N GLY A 11 4.77 -24.25 14.23
CA GLY A 11 3.59 -24.59 13.42
C GLY A 11 3.15 -26.03 13.69
N ALA A 12 1.88 -26.19 14.02
CA ALA A 12 1.27 -27.49 14.21
C ALA A 12 1.16 -28.24 12.88
N MET A 13 1.67 -29.48 12.86
CA MET A 13 1.44 -30.46 11.81
C MET A 13 -0.04 -30.88 11.78
N ALA A 14 -0.59 -31.00 10.58
CA ALA A 14 -1.94 -31.52 10.35
C ALA A 14 -1.91 -33.07 10.33
N GLY A 15 -2.77 -33.69 11.14
CA GLY A 15 -3.13 -35.11 11.04
C GLY A 15 -4.05 -35.39 9.83
N PRO A 16 -4.25 -36.67 9.48
CA PRO A 16 -4.93 -37.07 8.24
C PRO A 16 -6.45 -36.88 8.37
N GLY A 17 -7.09 -36.34 7.33
CA GLY A 17 -8.56 -36.27 7.23
C GLY A 17 -9.19 -34.88 7.19
N ARG A 18 -8.54 -33.86 6.60
CA ARG A 18 -9.22 -32.59 6.24
C ARG A 18 -9.27 -32.42 4.72
N PRO A 19 -10.40 -31.98 4.13
CA PRO A 19 -10.44 -31.61 2.72
C PRO A 19 -9.42 -30.49 2.48
N GLY A 20 -8.59 -30.62 1.44
CA GLY A 20 -7.55 -29.64 1.09
C GLY A 20 -8.11 -28.24 0.84
N PRO A 21 -7.28 -27.18 0.95
CA PRO A 21 -7.74 -25.80 0.81
C PRO A 21 -8.30 -25.54 -0.60
N SER A 22 -9.53 -25.03 -0.69
CA SER A 22 -10.06 -24.45 -1.94
C SER A 22 -9.15 -23.29 -2.39
N ALA A 23 -8.77 -23.25 -3.68
CA ALA A 23 -7.99 -22.14 -4.19
C ALA A 23 -8.90 -20.95 -4.51
N LEU A 24 -8.50 -19.77 -4.06
CA LEU A 24 -9.19 -18.49 -4.28
C LEU A 24 -8.32 -17.60 -5.16
N ALA A 25 -8.88 -17.12 -6.27
CA ALA A 25 -8.18 -16.26 -7.22
C ALA A 25 -8.97 -14.95 -7.42
N LEU A 26 -8.28 -13.81 -7.38
CA LEU A 26 -8.83 -12.52 -7.80
C LEU A 26 -8.88 -12.48 -9.34
N LEU A 27 -10.03 -12.07 -9.90
CA LEU A 27 -10.17 -11.72 -11.31
C LEU A 27 -10.02 -10.20 -11.52
N GLY A 28 -10.44 -9.39 -10.55
CA GLY A 28 -10.24 -7.93 -10.55
C GLY A 28 -11.56 -7.16 -10.53
N PRO A 29 -11.52 -5.85 -10.84
CA PRO A 29 -12.73 -5.06 -11.07
C PRO A 29 -13.52 -5.61 -12.26
N ALA A 30 -14.84 -5.63 -12.18
CA ALA A 30 -15.72 -6.05 -13.27
C ALA A 30 -16.77 -4.96 -13.58
N PRO A 31 -17.13 -4.74 -14.85
CA PRO A 31 -18.23 -3.85 -15.22
C PRO A 31 -19.54 -4.28 -14.53
N GLY A 32 -20.28 -3.31 -13.97
CA GLY A 32 -21.53 -3.60 -13.26
C GLY A 32 -21.37 -4.33 -11.93
N ALA A 33 -20.15 -4.40 -11.37
CA ALA A 33 -19.94 -5.02 -10.06
C ALA A 33 -20.81 -4.35 -8.98
N PRO A 34 -21.47 -5.14 -8.10
CA PRO A 34 -22.25 -4.58 -7.02
C PRO A 34 -21.37 -3.83 -6.02
N SER A 35 -21.93 -2.81 -5.38
CA SER A 35 -21.20 -1.97 -4.44
C SER A 35 -21.44 -2.37 -2.97
N CYS A 36 -20.40 -2.19 -2.16
CA CYS A 36 -20.44 -2.22 -0.71
C CYS A 36 -20.18 -0.81 -0.16
N PRO A 37 -20.11 -0.59 1.17
CA PRO A 37 -19.79 0.74 1.72
C PRO A 37 -18.47 1.34 1.25
N HIS A 38 -17.55 0.53 0.70
CA HIS A 38 -16.22 0.92 0.24
C HIS A 38 -16.12 1.06 -1.29
N GLY A 39 -17.26 1.19 -1.98
CA GLY A 39 -17.36 1.26 -3.43
C GLY A 39 -17.56 -0.11 -4.12
N PRO A 40 -17.30 -0.20 -5.43
CA PRO A 40 -17.49 -1.43 -6.21
C PRO A 40 -16.69 -2.60 -5.67
N ALA A 41 -17.34 -3.77 -5.56
CA ALA A 41 -16.71 -5.01 -5.13
C ALA A 41 -15.73 -5.55 -6.19
N LEU A 42 -14.81 -6.42 -5.76
CA LEU A 42 -13.93 -7.15 -6.66
C LEU A 42 -14.48 -8.54 -6.96
N LEU A 43 -14.27 -9.01 -8.19
CA LEU A 43 -14.67 -10.34 -8.64
C LEU A 43 -13.57 -11.36 -8.32
N PHE A 44 -13.97 -12.46 -7.70
CA PHE A 44 -13.12 -13.59 -7.34
C PHE A 44 -13.66 -14.88 -7.95
N VAL A 45 -12.81 -15.89 -8.10
CA VAL A 45 -13.19 -17.25 -8.44
C VAL A 45 -12.69 -18.22 -7.37
N LYS A 46 -13.57 -19.09 -6.89
CA LYS A 46 -13.25 -20.17 -5.96
C LYS A 46 -13.26 -21.50 -6.70
N THR A 47 -12.12 -22.19 -6.74
CA THR A 47 -12.02 -23.56 -7.24
C THR A 47 -12.02 -24.55 -6.09
N SER A 48 -12.82 -25.62 -6.22
CA SER A 48 -12.85 -26.74 -5.28
C SER A 48 -12.16 -27.94 -5.92
N GLN A 49 -11.38 -28.71 -5.16
CA GLN A 49 -10.73 -29.92 -5.70
C GLN A 49 -11.79 -30.85 -6.33
N GLY A 50 -11.58 -31.24 -7.58
CA GLY A 50 -12.47 -32.15 -8.33
C GLY A 50 -13.53 -31.49 -9.21
N LYS A 51 -13.66 -30.14 -9.25
CA LYS A 51 -14.50 -29.43 -10.22
C LYS A 51 -13.63 -28.68 -11.22
N GLU A 52 -13.84 -28.93 -12.52
CA GLU A 52 -13.14 -28.25 -13.64
C GLU A 52 -13.45 -26.74 -13.68
N GLU A 53 -14.65 -26.32 -13.26
CA GLU A 53 -15.07 -24.91 -13.28
C GLU A 53 -15.20 -24.34 -11.86
N GLY A 54 -14.45 -23.27 -11.58
CA GLY A 54 -14.58 -22.50 -10.35
C GLY A 54 -15.81 -21.59 -10.37
N ARG A 55 -16.44 -21.35 -9.21
CA ARG A 55 -17.59 -20.44 -9.11
C ARG A 55 -17.14 -19.03 -8.75
N ARG A 56 -17.68 -18.04 -9.45
CA ARG A 56 -17.31 -16.63 -9.33
C ARG A 56 -18.20 -15.88 -8.33
N PHE A 57 -17.62 -14.96 -7.57
CA PHE A 57 -18.32 -14.16 -6.57
C PHE A 57 -17.68 -12.80 -6.35
N TYR A 58 -18.48 -11.83 -5.91
CA TYR A 58 -18.07 -10.50 -5.51
C TYR A 58 -17.81 -10.41 -4.00
N ALA A 59 -16.74 -9.73 -3.61
CA ALA A 59 -16.44 -9.41 -2.21
C ALA A 59 -15.80 -8.02 -2.06
N CYS A 60 -15.81 -7.49 -0.84
CA CYS A 60 -15.26 -6.17 -0.52
C CYS A 60 -13.81 -6.02 -1.02
N SER A 61 -13.50 -4.86 -1.59
CA SER A 61 -12.17 -4.52 -2.12
C SER A 61 -11.20 -4.09 -1.02
N ALA A 62 -11.70 -3.38 0.00
CA ALA A 62 -10.90 -2.77 1.06
C ALA A 62 -10.79 -3.62 2.34
N CYS A 63 -11.79 -4.45 2.64
CA CYS A 63 -11.83 -5.26 3.86
C CYS A 63 -11.65 -6.74 3.54
N ARG A 64 -10.65 -7.37 4.15
CA ARG A 64 -10.37 -8.81 4.00
C ARG A 64 -11.18 -9.67 4.96
N ASP A 65 -11.50 -9.12 6.12
CA ASP A 65 -12.33 -9.80 7.10
C ASP A 65 -13.80 -9.49 6.82
N ARG A 66 -14.63 -10.54 6.79
CA ARG A 66 -16.08 -10.40 6.63
C ARG A 66 -16.73 -9.76 7.85
N LYS A 67 -16.02 -9.67 8.97
CA LYS A 67 -16.48 -8.95 10.16
C LYS A 67 -16.50 -7.44 9.95
N ASP A 68 -15.55 -6.91 9.18
CA ASP A 68 -15.42 -5.47 8.93
C ASP A 68 -16.30 -5.04 7.74
N CYS A 69 -16.40 -5.89 6.71
CA CYS A 69 -17.41 -5.76 5.66
C CYS A 69 -17.89 -7.14 5.22
N ASN A 70 -19.13 -7.47 5.53
CA ASN A 70 -19.72 -8.79 5.27
C ASN A 70 -20.19 -8.99 3.82
N PHE A 71 -19.89 -8.04 2.92
CA PHE A 71 -20.37 -8.07 1.54
C PHE A 71 -19.90 -9.33 0.80
N PHE A 72 -20.87 -10.09 0.29
CA PHE A 72 -20.66 -11.26 -0.54
C PHE A 72 -21.86 -11.47 -1.45
N GLN A 73 -21.60 -11.79 -2.72
CA GLN A 73 -22.64 -12.13 -3.70
C GLN A 73 -22.05 -13.05 -4.77
N TRP A 74 -22.73 -14.14 -5.13
CA TRP A 74 -22.29 -14.93 -6.29
C TRP A 74 -22.59 -14.19 -7.59
N GLU A 75 -21.74 -14.34 -8.61
CA GLU A 75 -21.92 -13.64 -9.89
C GLU A 75 -23.24 -14.02 -10.59
N ASP A 76 -23.64 -15.28 -10.45
CA ASP A 76 -24.87 -15.87 -11.00
C ASP A 76 -26.12 -15.67 -10.11
N GLU A 77 -25.98 -15.02 -8.96
CA GLU A 77 -27.06 -14.80 -8.01
C GLU A 77 -27.99 -13.68 -8.49
N LYS A 78 -29.26 -14.04 -8.75
CA LYS A 78 -30.32 -13.05 -8.98
C LYS A 78 -30.71 -12.40 -7.65
N VAL A 79 -30.50 -11.08 -7.55
CA VAL A 79 -30.84 -10.30 -6.36
C VAL A 79 -32.19 -9.62 -6.56
N SER A 80 -33.12 -9.78 -5.61
CA SER A 80 -34.41 -9.09 -5.65
C SER A 80 -34.27 -7.59 -5.41
N GLU A 81 -35.23 -6.80 -5.91
CA GLU A 81 -35.26 -5.34 -5.72
C GLU A 81 -35.23 -4.95 -4.23
N THR A 82 -35.96 -5.67 -3.37
CA THR A 82 -35.95 -5.45 -1.92
C THR A 82 -34.56 -5.60 -1.31
N ARG A 83 -33.80 -6.60 -1.76
CA ARG A 83 -32.43 -6.84 -1.25
C ARG A 83 -31.43 -5.84 -1.82
N LEU A 84 -31.65 -5.32 -3.03
CA LEU A 84 -30.88 -4.20 -3.57
C LEU A 84 -31.13 -2.92 -2.76
N ALA A 85 -32.40 -2.57 -2.51
CA ALA A 85 -32.76 -1.39 -1.71
C ALA A 85 -32.18 -1.46 -0.28
N ALA A 86 -32.31 -2.61 0.39
CA ALA A 86 -31.74 -2.81 1.73
C ALA A 86 -30.20 -2.67 1.75
N ARG A 87 -29.54 -3.11 0.67
CA ARG A 87 -28.08 -2.94 0.51
C ARG A 87 -27.70 -1.48 0.31
N GLU A 88 -28.42 -0.75 -0.53
CA GLU A 88 -28.16 0.67 -0.75
C GLU A 88 -28.34 1.47 0.52
N GLU A 89 -29.38 1.17 1.30
CA GLU A 89 -29.59 1.77 2.62
C GLU A 89 -28.45 1.44 3.59
N TYR A 90 -28.05 0.17 3.67
CA TYR A 90 -26.88 -0.23 4.46
C TYR A 90 -25.63 0.54 4.04
N ASN A 91 -25.36 0.63 2.73
CA ASN A 91 -24.20 1.35 2.20
C ASN A 91 -24.22 2.83 2.55
N ARG A 92 -25.39 3.50 2.50
CA ARG A 92 -25.57 4.90 2.90
C ARG A 92 -25.32 5.09 4.40
N ASN A 93 -25.83 4.20 5.24
CA ASN A 93 -25.69 4.29 6.70
C ASN A 93 -24.25 4.03 7.20
N HIS A 94 -23.40 3.45 6.35
CA HIS A 94 -21.98 3.22 6.63
C HIS A 94 -21.05 4.25 5.96
N GLN A 95 -21.61 5.29 5.33
CA GLN A 95 -20.81 6.44 4.92
C GLN A 95 -20.45 7.32 6.13
N PRO A 96 -19.36 8.12 6.04
CA PRO A 96 -19.01 9.06 7.09
C PRO A 96 -20.17 10.00 7.44
N PHE A 97 -20.30 10.30 8.74
CA PHE A 97 -21.38 11.15 9.26
C PHE A 97 -21.33 12.57 8.71
N PHE A 98 -20.13 13.13 8.55
CA PHE A 98 -19.91 14.44 7.93
C PHE A 98 -19.43 14.27 6.49
N THR A 99 -19.90 15.14 5.60
CA THR A 99 -19.31 15.31 4.27
C THR A 99 -17.96 16.06 4.36
N HIS A 100 -17.12 15.96 3.33
CA HIS A 100 -15.83 16.66 3.30
C HIS A 100 -16.02 18.18 3.42
N ARG A 101 -16.99 18.75 2.69
CA ARG A 101 -17.36 20.17 2.81
C ARG A 101 -17.75 20.57 4.24
N GLN A 102 -18.58 19.77 4.91
CA GLN A 102 -18.93 20.02 6.31
C GLN A 102 -17.70 19.98 7.21
N ASN A 103 -16.81 19.00 7.02
CA ASN A 103 -15.55 18.92 7.74
C ASN A 103 -14.66 20.17 7.51
N MET A 104 -14.66 20.75 6.31
CA MET A 104 -13.95 21.99 6.02
C MET A 104 -14.57 23.22 6.68
N ASP A 105 -15.90 23.34 6.69
CA ASP A 105 -16.57 24.43 7.40
C ASP A 105 -16.34 24.32 8.90
N ARG A 106 -16.32 23.10 9.45
CA ARG A 106 -15.95 22.83 10.84
C ARG A 106 -14.51 23.22 11.13
N TYR A 107 -13.56 22.83 10.26
CA TYR A 107 -12.15 23.17 10.41
C TYR A 107 -11.91 24.67 10.45
N LYS A 108 -12.52 25.43 9.52
CA LYS A 108 -12.46 26.90 9.50
C LYS A 108 -12.96 27.53 10.80
N ASN A 109 -14.08 27.04 11.33
CA ASN A 109 -14.60 27.51 12.62
C ASN A 109 -13.67 27.11 13.79
N PHE A 110 -13.10 25.91 13.74
CA PHE A 110 -12.22 25.38 14.78
C PHE A 110 -10.92 26.18 14.91
N VAL A 111 -10.26 26.54 13.80
CA VAL A 111 -9.02 27.32 13.82
C VAL A 111 -9.22 28.75 14.33
N LEU A 112 -10.43 29.31 14.23
CA LEU A 112 -10.76 30.62 14.79
C LEU A 112 -10.98 30.60 16.30
N LEU A 113 -11.15 29.42 16.91
CA LEU A 113 -11.31 29.30 18.35
C LEU A 113 -10.02 29.69 19.10
N PRO A 114 -10.12 30.30 20.30
CA PRO A 114 -9.00 30.41 21.22
C PRO A 114 -8.40 29.03 21.52
N LEU A 115 -7.10 28.96 21.77
CA LEU A 115 -6.39 27.69 22.01
C LEU A 115 -7.07 26.84 23.11
N SER A 116 -7.49 27.47 24.21
CA SER A 116 -8.21 26.84 25.33
C SER A 116 -9.56 26.21 24.98
N LYS A 117 -10.11 26.53 23.79
CA LYS A 117 -11.36 25.97 23.28
C LYS A 117 -11.14 24.98 22.13
N ARG A 118 -9.90 24.69 21.74
CA ARG A 118 -9.59 23.71 20.71
C ARG A 118 -9.45 22.33 21.35
N ARG A 119 -10.44 21.47 21.14
CA ARG A 119 -10.48 20.10 21.69
C ARG A 119 -10.56 19.07 20.58
N PHE A 120 -9.86 17.96 20.75
CA PHE A 120 -9.93 16.80 19.88
C PHE A 120 -10.37 15.59 20.71
N CYS A 121 -11.45 14.92 20.29
CA CYS A 121 -11.93 13.72 20.96
C CYS A 121 -11.15 12.49 20.47
N GLN A 122 -10.47 11.80 21.38
CA GLN A 122 -9.64 10.65 21.06
C GLN A 122 -10.46 9.40 20.75
N GLU A 123 -11.68 9.29 21.28
CA GLU A 123 -12.56 8.14 21.01
C GLU A 123 -13.26 8.28 19.67
N CYS A 124 -13.83 9.46 19.40
CA CYS A 124 -14.50 9.74 18.13
C CYS A 124 -13.54 10.09 16.99
N GLN A 125 -12.27 10.40 17.30
CA GLN A 125 -11.25 10.84 16.35
C GLN A 125 -11.67 12.10 15.57
N GLN A 126 -12.23 13.08 16.30
CA GLN A 126 -12.87 14.27 15.74
C GLN A 126 -12.43 15.56 16.43
N LEU A 127 -12.20 16.60 15.63
CA LEU A 127 -12.12 17.99 16.08
C LEU A 127 -13.51 18.43 16.59
N LEU A 128 -13.56 18.98 17.80
CA LEU A 128 -14.81 19.36 18.45
C LEU A 128 -15.00 20.87 18.49
N LEU A 129 -16.17 21.31 18.03
CA LEU A 129 -16.65 22.67 18.27
C LEU A 129 -17.32 22.78 19.65
N PRO A 130 -17.38 23.97 20.27
CA PRO A 130 -17.94 24.14 21.62
C PRO A 130 -19.35 23.59 21.81
N ALA A 131 -20.21 23.67 20.78
CA ALA A 131 -21.58 23.17 20.83
C ALA A 131 -21.68 21.63 20.93
N GLU A 132 -20.58 20.91 20.76
CA GLU A 132 -20.54 19.44 20.71
C GLU A 132 -19.99 18.84 22.01
N TRP A 133 -19.44 19.65 22.91
CA TRP A 133 -18.73 19.17 24.09
C TRP A 133 -19.62 18.32 25.00
N GLU A 134 -20.90 18.68 25.15
CA GLU A 134 -21.84 17.94 25.99
C GLU A 134 -22.03 16.50 25.49
N LYS A 135 -22.09 16.28 24.17
CA LYS A 135 -22.25 14.93 23.58
C LYS A 135 -21.03 14.05 23.75
N HIS A 136 -19.88 14.63 24.11
CA HIS A 136 -18.63 13.92 24.30
C HIS A 136 -18.16 13.96 25.76
N SER A 137 -18.99 14.41 26.72
CA SER A 137 -18.56 14.69 28.11
C SER A 137 -17.80 13.55 28.77
N ASP A 138 -18.16 12.31 28.43
CA ASP A 138 -17.62 11.08 29.01
C ASP A 138 -16.43 10.51 28.22
N HIS A 139 -16.01 11.18 27.14
CA HIS A 139 -14.90 10.74 26.28
C HIS A 139 -13.55 11.33 26.71
N GLN A 140 -12.48 10.71 26.24
CA GLN A 140 -11.12 11.23 26.36
C GLN A 140 -10.82 12.33 25.32
N PHE A 141 -10.12 13.38 25.76
CA PHE A 141 -9.80 14.54 24.94
C PHE A 141 -8.32 14.91 24.99
N LEU A 142 -7.84 15.42 23.86
CA LEU A 142 -6.69 16.30 23.80
C LEU A 142 -7.19 17.75 23.78
N CYS A 143 -6.64 18.59 24.67
CA CYS A 143 -6.95 20.00 24.77
C CYS A 143 -5.82 20.85 24.16
N ASP A 144 -6.09 22.14 23.97
CA ASP A 144 -5.10 23.13 23.53
C ASP A 144 -4.43 22.74 22.20
N ILE A 145 -5.23 22.26 21.25
CA ILE A 145 -4.72 21.79 19.94
C ILE A 145 -4.13 22.97 19.16
N THR A 146 -2.80 22.94 19.01
CA THR A 146 -2.04 23.95 18.31
C THR A 146 -2.23 23.84 16.79
N THR A 147 -1.97 24.93 16.08
CA THR A 147 -1.98 24.92 14.60
C THR A 147 -0.92 23.97 14.03
N ALA A 148 0.21 23.80 14.71
CA ALA A 148 1.23 22.83 14.30
C ALA A 148 0.70 21.39 14.36
N GLN A 149 -0.02 21.01 15.42
CA GLN A 149 -0.64 19.69 15.52
C GLN A 149 -1.71 19.44 14.45
N LEU A 150 -2.46 20.47 14.05
CA LEU A 150 -3.44 20.36 12.95
C LEU A 150 -2.77 20.07 11.59
N LYS A 151 -1.50 20.46 11.42
CA LYS A 151 -0.69 20.17 10.22
C LYS A 151 0.01 18.82 10.26
N SER A 152 -0.08 18.10 11.38
CA SER A 152 0.43 16.74 11.53
C SER A 152 -0.65 15.81 12.06
N PRO A 153 -1.75 15.56 11.31
CA PRO A 153 -2.87 14.77 11.80
C PRO A 153 -2.50 13.35 12.25
N SER A 154 -1.44 12.74 11.70
CA SER A 154 -0.94 11.43 12.15
C SER A 154 -0.44 11.41 13.61
N GLN A 155 -0.24 12.58 14.24
CA GLN A 155 0.07 12.71 15.67
C GLN A 155 -1.19 12.85 16.55
N LEU A 156 -2.33 13.23 15.95
CA LEU A 156 -3.62 13.34 16.64
C LEU A 156 -4.46 12.08 16.46
N LEU A 157 -4.50 11.58 15.22
CA LEU A 157 -5.22 10.37 14.84
C LEU A 157 -4.40 9.15 15.25
N TYR A 158 -5.00 8.22 16.00
CA TYR A 158 -4.34 6.94 16.21
C TYR A 158 -4.32 6.14 14.90
N PRO A 159 -3.25 5.38 14.61
CA PRO A 159 -3.15 4.59 13.39
C PRO A 159 -4.16 3.43 13.39
N LEU A 160 -4.81 3.20 12.25
CA LEU A 160 -5.71 2.04 12.06
C LEU A 160 -4.89 0.79 11.71
N GLU A 161 -4.25 0.19 12.72
CA GLU A 161 -3.28 -0.91 12.55
C GLU A 161 -3.87 -2.27 12.17
N ASN A 162 -5.20 -2.41 12.09
CA ASN A 162 -5.82 -3.67 11.73
C ASN A 162 -5.36 -4.11 10.33
N LYS A 163 -4.54 -5.17 10.30
CA LYS A 163 -3.89 -5.72 9.09
C LYS A 163 -4.88 -6.20 8.03
N LYS A 164 -6.16 -6.37 8.38
CA LYS A 164 -7.21 -6.91 7.51
C LYS A 164 -8.07 -5.82 6.86
N THR A 165 -7.97 -4.58 7.33
CA THR A 165 -8.73 -3.43 6.78
C THR A 165 -7.77 -2.37 6.26
N ASN A 166 -7.33 -1.47 7.14
CA ASN A 166 -6.56 -0.29 6.78
C ASN A 166 -5.06 -0.58 6.76
N ALA A 167 -4.58 -1.40 7.71
CA ALA A 167 -3.17 -1.71 7.91
C ALA A 167 -2.26 -0.45 7.82
N GLN A 168 -2.69 0.63 8.48
CA GLN A 168 -2.03 1.93 8.40
C GLN A 168 -0.68 1.86 9.11
N TYR A 169 0.40 1.82 8.32
CA TYR A 169 1.76 1.90 8.83
C TYR A 169 2.32 3.26 8.47
N LEU A 170 2.74 3.99 9.49
CA LEU A 170 3.21 5.36 9.34
C LEU A 170 4.74 5.33 9.21
N PHE A 171 5.27 5.98 8.16
CA PHE A 171 6.72 6.10 7.96
C PHE A 171 7.38 6.69 9.19
N ALA A 172 8.53 6.15 9.59
CA ALA A 172 9.37 6.81 10.57
C ALA A 172 9.87 8.16 10.01
N ASP A 173 10.06 9.15 10.88
CA ASP A 173 10.44 10.52 10.47
C ASP A 173 11.66 10.54 9.55
N ARG A 174 12.67 9.71 9.85
CA ARG A 174 13.87 9.52 9.04
C ARG A 174 13.56 9.10 7.60
N SER A 175 12.72 8.08 7.40
CA SER A 175 12.37 7.62 6.06
C SER A 175 11.49 8.63 5.32
N CYS A 176 10.61 9.32 6.04
CA CYS A 176 9.81 10.39 5.48
C CYS A 176 10.68 11.56 4.98
N GLN A 177 11.64 12.00 5.80
CA GLN A 177 12.59 13.06 5.46
C GLN A 177 13.47 12.68 4.26
N PHE A 178 13.96 11.44 4.23
CA PHE A 178 14.70 10.91 3.08
C PHE A 178 13.86 10.99 1.81
N LEU A 179 12.62 10.50 1.84
CA LEU A 179 11.71 10.54 0.69
C LEU A 179 11.51 11.98 0.20
N LEU A 180 11.21 12.90 1.10
CA LEU A 180 11.00 14.31 0.73
C LEU A 180 12.25 14.93 0.09
N ASN A 181 13.42 14.76 0.71
CA ASN A 181 14.69 15.28 0.19
C ASN A 181 15.01 14.68 -1.18
N LEU A 182 14.75 13.37 -1.37
CA LEU A 182 14.95 12.71 -2.65
C LEU A 182 14.01 13.26 -3.73
N LEU A 183 12.73 13.46 -3.42
CA LEU A 183 11.75 14.02 -4.36
C LEU A 183 12.16 15.43 -4.82
N ILE A 184 12.59 16.27 -3.89
CA ILE A 184 13.11 17.63 -4.17
C ILE A 184 14.37 17.56 -5.03
N GLY A 185 15.35 16.72 -4.65
CA GLY A 185 16.61 16.56 -5.39
C GLY A 185 16.42 16.02 -6.81
N LEU A 186 15.37 15.23 -7.04
CA LEU A 186 14.98 14.75 -8.37
C LEU A 186 14.17 15.78 -9.18
N GLY A 187 13.87 16.94 -8.61
CA GLY A 187 13.16 18.05 -9.25
C GLY A 187 11.65 17.89 -9.35
N PHE A 188 11.03 17.05 -8.51
CA PHE A 188 9.58 16.93 -8.47
C PHE A 188 8.95 18.06 -7.67
N ARG A 189 7.87 18.65 -8.19
CA ARG A 189 7.12 19.74 -7.54
C ARG A 189 5.69 19.35 -7.18
N ARG A 190 5.20 18.21 -7.69
CA ARG A 190 3.87 17.67 -7.37
C ARG A 190 3.99 16.21 -6.94
N VAL A 191 3.48 15.89 -5.75
CA VAL A 191 3.53 14.55 -5.16
C VAL A 191 2.12 14.04 -4.94
N LEU A 192 1.68 13.10 -5.79
CA LEU A 192 0.44 12.36 -5.57
C LEU A 192 0.69 11.28 -4.50
N SER A 193 0.24 11.56 -3.29
CA SER A 193 0.45 10.73 -2.10
C SER A 193 -0.69 9.71 -1.99
N VAL A 194 -0.46 8.46 -2.34
CA VAL A 194 -1.50 7.40 -2.30
C VAL A 194 -1.28 6.51 -1.09
N GLY A 195 -2.07 6.72 -0.03
CA GLY A 195 -1.91 6.00 1.24
C GLY A 195 -0.67 6.40 2.03
N THR A 196 -0.16 7.61 1.84
CA THR A 196 1.10 8.09 2.45
C THR A 196 0.88 9.37 3.29
N PRO A 197 0.02 9.32 4.33
CA PRO A 197 -0.39 10.51 5.08
C PRO A 197 0.78 11.27 5.70
N ARG A 198 1.80 10.58 6.24
CA ARG A 198 2.97 11.24 6.83
C ARG A 198 3.85 11.99 5.84
N LEU A 199 3.96 11.49 4.61
CA LEU A 199 4.71 12.20 3.56
C LEU A 199 3.95 13.47 3.16
N HIS A 200 2.63 13.35 3.02
CA HIS A 200 1.77 14.50 2.76
C HIS A 200 1.87 15.55 3.87
N GLU A 201 1.76 15.15 5.14
CA GLU A 201 1.93 16.04 6.31
C GLU A 201 3.25 16.80 6.30
N MET A 202 4.35 16.11 6.02
CA MET A 202 5.68 16.73 5.98
C MET A 202 5.78 17.76 4.84
N ILE A 203 5.19 17.46 3.68
CA ILE A 203 5.13 18.41 2.55
C ILE A 203 4.31 19.64 2.93
N GLN A 204 3.12 19.46 3.53
CA GLN A 204 2.25 20.57 3.94
C GLN A 204 2.86 21.44 5.05
N SER A 205 3.55 20.80 6.00
CA SER A 205 4.25 21.51 7.08
C SER A 205 5.39 22.36 6.51
N LYS A 206 6.22 21.79 5.64
CA LYS A 206 7.29 22.53 4.94
C LYS A 206 6.76 23.69 4.11
N ALA A 207 5.72 23.48 3.31
CA ALA A 207 5.11 24.52 2.49
C ALA A 207 4.56 25.70 3.32
N SER A 208 4.25 25.46 4.59
CA SER A 208 3.81 26.51 5.50
C SER A 208 4.95 27.26 6.21
N GLU A 209 6.11 26.63 6.35
CA GLU A 209 7.25 27.15 7.13
C GLU A 209 8.27 27.86 6.23
N GLU A 210 8.41 27.41 4.99
CA GLU A 210 9.41 27.86 4.02
C GLU A 210 8.71 28.50 2.81
N GLU A 211 8.74 29.84 2.68
CA GLU A 211 8.05 30.56 1.58
C GLU A 211 8.56 30.16 0.18
N GLU A 212 9.83 29.76 0.07
CA GLU A 212 10.44 29.30 -1.18
C GLU A 212 10.12 27.83 -1.52
N PHE A 213 9.49 27.09 -0.59
CA PHE A 213 9.15 25.69 -0.79
C PHE A 213 7.94 25.54 -1.71
N SER A 214 8.15 24.96 -2.89
CA SER A 214 7.10 24.86 -3.93
C SER A 214 6.67 23.43 -4.26
N VAL A 215 6.88 22.47 -3.35
CA VAL A 215 6.33 21.12 -3.53
C VAL A 215 4.90 21.08 -3.01
N ARG A 216 3.96 20.66 -3.88
CA ARG A 216 2.55 20.43 -3.53
C ARG A 216 2.26 18.94 -3.40
N SER A 217 1.28 18.60 -2.58
CA SER A 217 0.82 17.21 -2.46
C SER A 217 -0.70 17.10 -2.44
N LEU A 218 -1.22 16.04 -3.06
CA LEU A 218 -2.60 15.59 -2.95
C LEU A 218 -2.60 14.20 -2.32
N LEU A 219 -3.33 14.03 -1.21
CA LEU A 219 -3.48 12.76 -0.50
C LEU A 219 -4.72 12.00 -0.99
N LEU A 220 -4.50 10.81 -1.56
CA LEU A 220 -5.55 9.82 -1.83
C LEU A 220 -5.51 8.76 -0.73
N ASP A 221 -6.50 8.73 0.15
CA ASP A 221 -6.56 7.74 1.24
C ASP A 221 -8.01 7.28 1.49
N ILE A 222 -8.16 6.06 2.01
CA ILE A 222 -9.44 5.51 2.43
C ILE A 222 -9.83 5.98 3.84
N ASP A 223 -8.85 6.42 4.64
CA ASP A 223 -9.09 6.95 5.98
C ASP A 223 -9.69 8.36 5.91
N PHE A 224 -11.03 8.42 5.86
CA PHE A 224 -11.76 9.69 5.79
C PHE A 224 -11.53 10.62 6.99
N ARG A 225 -10.92 10.16 8.08
CA ARG A 225 -10.61 11.02 9.24
C ARG A 225 -9.66 12.17 8.86
N TYR A 226 -8.86 12.03 7.80
CA TYR A 226 -8.00 13.11 7.30
C TYR A 226 -8.79 14.26 6.63
N SER A 227 -10.03 14.02 6.19
CA SER A 227 -10.88 15.04 5.56
C SER A 227 -11.26 16.21 6.47
N GLN A 228 -10.98 16.15 7.77
CA GLN A 228 -11.21 17.26 8.71
C GLN A 228 -10.00 18.18 8.88
N PHE A 229 -8.87 17.86 8.25
CA PHE A 229 -7.62 18.63 8.34
C PHE A 229 -7.20 19.23 7.00
N TYR A 230 -7.64 18.65 5.89
CA TYR A 230 -7.20 19.01 4.53
C TYR A 230 -8.35 19.44 3.64
N THR A 231 -8.10 20.44 2.82
CA THR A 231 -9.06 20.95 1.83
C THR A 231 -9.39 19.91 0.75
N GLU A 232 -10.43 20.18 -0.05
CA GLU A 232 -10.82 19.33 -1.18
C GLU A 232 -9.72 19.25 -2.26
N ASP A 233 -8.77 20.20 -2.30
CA ASP A 233 -7.62 20.22 -3.20
C ASP A 233 -6.38 19.47 -2.64
N GLU A 234 -6.42 19.10 -1.36
CA GLU A 234 -5.31 18.44 -0.65
C GLU A 234 -5.63 16.99 -0.28
N PHE A 235 -6.92 16.63 -0.21
CA PHE A 235 -7.36 15.28 0.14
C PHE A 235 -8.51 14.80 -0.74
N CYS A 236 -8.45 13.53 -1.15
CA CYS A 236 -9.58 12.83 -1.76
C CYS A 236 -9.80 11.51 -1.03
N HIS A 237 -11.04 11.29 -0.57
CA HIS A 237 -11.46 9.99 -0.07
C HIS A 237 -11.48 8.98 -1.23
N TYR A 238 -10.55 8.03 -1.18
CA TYR A 238 -10.21 7.17 -2.31
C TYR A 238 -9.90 5.74 -1.88
N ASN A 239 -10.45 4.77 -2.59
CA ASN A 239 -10.14 3.36 -2.41
C ASN A 239 -9.17 2.87 -3.50
N MET A 240 -7.92 2.61 -3.11
CA MET A 240 -6.84 2.17 -3.99
C MET A 240 -7.01 0.76 -4.55
N PHE A 241 -7.92 -0.08 -4.02
CA PHE A 241 -8.12 -1.44 -4.51
C PHE A 241 -9.11 -1.53 -5.69
N ASN A 242 -9.97 -0.52 -5.86
CA ASN A 242 -10.97 -0.51 -6.94
C ASN A 242 -10.98 0.80 -7.75
N HIS A 243 -10.11 1.76 -7.40
CA HIS A 243 -10.05 3.09 -8.01
C HIS A 243 -11.36 3.88 -7.85
N HIS A 244 -11.98 3.77 -6.68
CA HIS A 244 -13.23 4.47 -6.36
C HIS A 244 -12.96 5.78 -5.62
N PHE A 245 -13.50 6.89 -6.15
CA PHE A 245 -13.53 8.19 -5.48
C PHE A 245 -14.90 8.37 -4.82
N PHE A 246 -14.93 8.48 -3.50
CA PHE A 246 -16.20 8.62 -2.75
C PHE A 246 -16.83 10.01 -2.96
N GLY A 247 -16.02 11.02 -3.28
CA GLY A 247 -16.50 12.34 -3.70
C GLY A 247 -17.00 12.40 -5.15
N GLY A 248 -17.13 11.25 -5.83
CA GLY A 248 -17.62 11.15 -7.20
C GLY A 248 -16.73 11.87 -8.22
N GLU A 249 -17.36 12.40 -9.27
CA GLU A 249 -16.66 13.03 -10.39
C GLU A 249 -15.87 14.27 -9.98
N ALA A 250 -16.34 15.03 -9.00
CA ALA A 250 -15.64 16.23 -8.52
C ALA A 250 -14.26 15.87 -7.94
N ALA A 251 -14.18 14.87 -7.06
CA ALA A 251 -12.90 14.42 -6.48
C ALA A 251 -12.00 13.76 -7.53
N ARG A 252 -12.57 13.02 -8.49
CA ARG A 252 -11.83 12.47 -9.63
C ARG A 252 -11.21 13.57 -10.47
N GLU A 253 -11.96 14.64 -10.74
CA GLU A 253 -11.51 15.80 -11.51
C GLU A 253 -10.43 16.60 -10.77
N THR A 254 -10.53 16.77 -9.45
CA THR A 254 -9.45 17.35 -8.64
C THR A 254 -8.15 16.55 -8.80
N CYS A 255 -8.22 15.22 -8.71
CA CYS A 255 -7.07 14.35 -8.94
C CYS A 255 -6.52 14.50 -10.37
N ARG A 256 -7.38 14.51 -11.39
CA ARG A 256 -6.98 14.71 -12.79
C ARG A 256 -6.28 16.06 -13.00
N LYS A 257 -6.81 17.15 -12.45
CA LYS A 257 -6.18 18.49 -12.49
C LYS A 257 -4.84 18.53 -11.78
N PHE A 258 -4.71 17.85 -10.63
CA PHE A 258 -3.44 17.76 -9.92
C PHE A 258 -2.37 17.02 -10.72
N LEU A 259 -2.77 15.99 -11.49
CA LEU A 259 -1.87 15.24 -12.37
C LEU A 259 -1.41 16.04 -13.59
N TYR A 260 -2.17 17.06 -14.00
CA TYR A 260 -1.86 17.87 -15.18
C TYR A 260 -0.50 18.57 -15.04
N GLU A 261 0.42 18.28 -15.97
CA GLU A 261 1.74 18.90 -15.98
C GLU A 261 1.71 20.34 -16.53
N GLU A 262 1.27 21.31 -15.74
CA GLU A 262 1.41 22.74 -16.08
C GLU A 262 2.84 23.25 -15.81
N ASN A 263 3.37 24.10 -16.70
CA ASN A 263 4.63 24.84 -16.55
C ASN A 263 5.89 23.99 -16.29
N GLY A 264 5.91 22.72 -16.72
CA GLY A 264 7.07 21.84 -16.52
C GLY A 264 7.27 21.34 -15.08
N GLU A 265 6.30 21.59 -14.19
CA GLU A 265 6.30 21.04 -12.83
C GLU A 265 6.05 19.52 -12.88
N ARG A 266 7.12 18.73 -12.77
CA ARG A 266 7.01 17.28 -12.84
C ARG A 266 6.20 16.70 -11.67
N VAL A 267 5.35 15.72 -11.98
CA VAL A 267 4.59 14.95 -11.00
C VAL A 267 5.20 13.57 -10.75
N ILE A 268 5.05 13.07 -9.52
CA ILE A 268 5.37 11.70 -9.13
C ILE A 268 4.28 11.15 -8.22
N MET A 269 3.94 9.88 -8.43
CA MET A 269 3.08 9.14 -7.52
C MET A 269 3.92 8.40 -6.47
N VAL A 270 3.62 8.61 -5.18
CA VAL A 270 4.26 7.88 -4.08
C VAL A 270 3.17 7.09 -3.35
N ALA A 271 3.23 5.77 -3.47
CA ALA A 271 2.21 4.86 -2.96
C ALA A 271 2.78 3.91 -1.89
N ASP A 272 2.08 3.79 -0.77
CA ASP A 272 2.35 2.80 0.28
C ASP A 272 1.09 2.02 0.65
N PRO A 273 0.68 1.08 -0.23
CA PRO A 273 -0.54 0.33 -0.03
C PRO A 273 -0.37 -0.76 1.05
N PRO A 274 -1.46 -1.21 1.68
CA PRO A 274 -1.42 -2.27 2.69
C PRO A 274 -0.81 -3.58 2.14
N PHE A 275 0.17 -4.14 2.85
CA PHE A 275 1.02 -5.25 2.37
C PHE A 275 0.33 -6.60 2.25
N GLY A 276 -0.72 -6.83 3.04
CA GLY A 276 -1.54 -8.00 2.84
C GLY A 276 -2.31 -7.78 1.55
N GLY A 277 -1.86 -8.31 0.42
CA GLY A 277 -2.63 -8.81 -0.73
C GLY A 277 -3.36 -7.86 -1.71
N LEU A 278 -3.76 -8.49 -2.83
CA LEU A 278 -4.33 -7.96 -4.08
C LEU A 278 -3.41 -6.99 -4.84
N VAL A 279 -2.14 -7.37 -4.99
CA VAL A 279 -1.16 -6.65 -5.84
C VAL A 279 -1.73 -6.38 -7.23
N GLU A 280 -2.50 -7.33 -7.76
CA GLU A 280 -3.18 -7.21 -9.05
C GLU A 280 -4.22 -6.07 -9.06
N ALA A 281 -4.99 -5.91 -7.99
CA ALA A 281 -5.98 -4.84 -7.86
C ALA A 281 -5.30 -3.47 -7.69
N LEU A 282 -4.25 -3.41 -6.86
CA LEU A 282 -3.42 -2.22 -6.70
C LEU A 282 -2.80 -1.79 -8.03
N ALA A 283 -2.17 -2.73 -8.76
CA ALA A 283 -1.60 -2.48 -10.07
C ALA A 283 -2.65 -1.98 -11.08
N SER A 284 -3.86 -2.54 -11.06
CA SER A 284 -4.98 -2.05 -11.89
C SER A 284 -5.32 -0.58 -11.59
N SER A 285 -5.45 -0.22 -10.31
CA SER A 285 -5.74 1.16 -9.91
C SER A 285 -4.60 2.13 -10.24
N PHE A 286 -3.34 1.72 -10.04
CA PHE A 286 -2.18 2.55 -10.42
C PHE A 286 -2.12 2.77 -11.92
N LYS A 287 -2.40 1.74 -12.74
CA LYS A 287 -2.50 1.91 -14.21
C LYS A 287 -3.59 2.90 -14.63
N LYS A 288 -4.71 2.97 -13.90
CA LYS A 288 -5.77 3.97 -14.13
C LYS A 288 -5.32 5.37 -13.77
N LEU A 289 -4.63 5.57 -12.63
CA LEU A 289 -4.04 6.87 -12.28
C LEU A 289 -2.99 7.31 -13.32
N MET A 290 -2.14 6.39 -13.77
CA MET A 290 -1.18 6.65 -14.85
C MET A 290 -1.87 6.96 -16.18
N ALA A 291 -3.04 6.40 -16.46
CA ALA A 291 -3.84 6.73 -17.64
C ALA A 291 -4.40 8.15 -17.55
N MET A 292 -4.96 8.53 -16.39
CA MET A 292 -5.41 9.90 -16.12
C MET A 292 -4.27 10.91 -16.32
N TRP A 293 -3.06 10.57 -15.88
CA TRP A 293 -1.87 11.40 -16.12
C TRP A 293 -1.51 11.49 -17.61
N ARG A 294 -1.54 10.38 -18.36
CA ARG A 294 -1.26 10.41 -19.81
C ARG A 294 -2.28 11.24 -20.60
N GLU A 295 -3.55 11.23 -20.21
CA GLU A 295 -4.60 12.06 -20.83
C GLU A 295 -4.33 13.57 -20.66
N THR A 296 -3.51 13.95 -19.69
CA THR A 296 -3.13 15.35 -19.45
C THR A 296 -1.91 15.82 -20.25
N GLU A 297 -1.11 14.90 -20.78
CA GLU A 297 0.05 15.23 -21.61
C GLU A 297 -0.41 15.76 -22.98
N LYS A 298 0.15 16.89 -23.43
CA LYS A 298 -0.10 17.40 -24.79
C LYS A 298 0.50 16.45 -25.82
N GLU A 299 -0.19 16.28 -26.96
CA GLU A 299 0.28 15.49 -28.11
C GLU A 299 1.74 15.85 -28.46
N GLY A 300 2.68 14.90 -28.24
CA GLY A 300 4.10 15.10 -28.55
C GLY A 300 5.10 14.38 -27.63
N HIS A 301 4.69 13.90 -26.44
CA HIS A 301 5.56 13.15 -25.53
C HIS A 301 5.30 11.63 -25.59
N ASP A 302 5.37 11.07 -26.80
CA ASP A 302 5.17 9.63 -27.03
C ASP A 302 6.34 8.82 -26.45
N SER A 303 6.19 8.37 -25.19
CA SER A 303 6.80 7.17 -24.56
C SER A 303 7.03 7.28 -23.06
N ARG A 304 6.81 8.45 -22.43
CA ARG A 304 7.14 8.64 -21.01
C ARG A 304 6.13 7.93 -20.11
N GLU A 305 6.63 7.10 -19.19
CA GLU A 305 5.81 6.52 -18.11
C GLU A 305 5.75 7.50 -16.94
N MET A 306 4.59 7.58 -16.27
CA MET A 306 4.43 8.39 -15.06
C MET A 306 5.47 7.97 -14.02
N PRO A 307 6.29 8.90 -13.48
CA PRO A 307 7.19 8.59 -12.39
C PRO A 307 6.45 8.05 -11.16
N MET A 308 6.94 6.95 -10.60
CA MET A 308 6.32 6.31 -9.44
C MET A 308 7.33 5.77 -8.44
N PHE A 309 7.05 5.97 -7.15
CA PHE A 309 7.56 5.18 -6.04
C PHE A 309 6.44 4.28 -5.49
N TRP A 310 6.57 2.98 -5.71
CA TRP A 310 5.74 1.99 -5.04
C TRP A 310 6.52 1.40 -3.87
N ILE A 311 6.15 1.79 -2.66
CA ILE A 311 6.76 1.32 -1.41
C ILE A 311 6.10 0.00 -1.03
N PHE A 312 6.85 -1.10 -1.04
CA PHE A 312 6.29 -2.43 -0.81
C PHE A 312 7.35 -3.45 -0.35
N PRO A 313 6.99 -4.60 0.24
CA PRO A 313 7.96 -5.58 0.70
C PRO A 313 8.72 -6.26 -0.45
N TYR A 314 10.04 -6.40 -0.29
CA TYR A 314 10.95 -6.90 -1.36
C TYR A 314 10.56 -8.28 -1.94
N PHE A 315 9.86 -9.10 -1.16
CA PHE A 315 9.47 -10.45 -1.59
C PHE A 315 8.29 -10.45 -2.59
N PHE A 316 7.69 -9.28 -2.86
CA PHE A 316 6.69 -9.10 -3.91
C PHE A 316 7.27 -8.63 -5.26
N GLU A 317 8.59 -8.39 -5.35
CA GLU A 317 9.26 -7.88 -6.56
C GLU A 317 8.81 -8.59 -7.83
N SER A 318 8.86 -9.93 -7.87
CA SER A 318 8.44 -10.67 -9.08
C SER A 318 7.02 -10.36 -9.52
N ARG A 319 6.08 -10.18 -8.57
CA ARG A 319 4.69 -9.85 -8.91
C ARG A 319 4.54 -8.41 -9.35
N ILE A 320 5.29 -7.48 -8.76
CA ILE A 320 5.28 -6.08 -9.17
C ILE A 320 5.81 -5.96 -10.61
N LEU A 321 6.92 -6.62 -10.92
CA LEU A 321 7.53 -6.61 -12.25
C LEU A 321 6.66 -7.28 -13.32
N ASP A 322 5.82 -8.26 -12.96
CA ASP A 322 4.83 -8.82 -13.87
C ASP A 322 3.82 -7.75 -14.36
N PHE A 323 3.53 -6.73 -13.54
CA PHE A 323 2.63 -5.63 -13.91
C PHE A 323 3.34 -4.40 -14.45
N PHE A 324 4.55 -4.12 -13.95
CA PHE A 324 5.38 -2.96 -14.25
C PHE A 324 6.83 -3.39 -14.55
N PRO A 325 7.12 -3.88 -15.77
CA PRO A 325 8.43 -4.41 -16.12
C PRO A 325 9.57 -3.38 -16.12
N SER A 326 9.23 -2.09 -16.26
CA SER A 326 10.17 -0.97 -16.19
C SER A 326 10.68 -0.69 -14.77
N PHE A 327 10.06 -1.26 -13.75
CA PHE A 327 10.40 -0.96 -12.37
C PHE A 327 11.69 -1.66 -11.96
N SER A 328 12.42 -1.02 -11.04
CA SER A 328 13.57 -1.58 -10.36
C SER A 328 13.39 -1.40 -8.85
N MET A 329 13.94 -2.34 -8.07
CA MET A 329 13.90 -2.28 -6.62
C MET A 329 15.16 -1.59 -6.09
N MET A 330 14.97 -0.52 -5.31
CA MET A 330 16.05 0.15 -4.60
C MET A 330 16.45 -0.62 -3.33
N ASP A 331 17.69 -0.44 -2.88
CA ASP A 331 18.19 -1.06 -1.65
C ASP A 331 17.73 -0.34 -0.37
N TYR A 332 17.18 0.88 -0.48
CA TYR A 332 16.75 1.68 0.65
C TYR A 332 15.68 0.96 1.49
N GLN A 333 15.95 0.86 2.78
CA GLN A 333 15.09 0.21 3.76
C GLN A 333 14.14 1.24 4.36
N VAL A 334 12.87 1.18 3.97
CA VAL A 334 11.84 2.09 4.49
C VAL A 334 11.43 1.62 5.89
N ASP A 335 11.58 2.48 6.89
CA ASP A 335 11.25 2.20 8.29
C ASP A 335 9.90 2.80 8.69
N TYR A 336 9.23 2.16 9.66
CA TYR A 336 7.88 2.52 10.12
C TYR A 336 7.81 2.65 11.64
N ASP A 337 7.07 3.65 12.13
CA ASP A 337 6.95 3.94 13.56
C ASP A 337 6.04 2.97 14.33
N ASN A 338 5.21 2.19 13.66
CA ASN A 338 4.18 1.41 14.33
C ASN A 338 4.11 -0.06 13.88
N HIS A 339 5.19 -0.62 13.32
CA HIS A 339 5.22 -2.05 12.96
C HIS A 339 6.39 -2.84 13.54
N ALA A 340 6.09 -3.80 14.42
CA ALA A 340 7.09 -4.62 15.12
C ALA A 340 8.04 -5.43 14.22
N LEU A 341 7.65 -5.75 12.97
CA LEU A 341 8.51 -6.48 12.02
C LEU A 341 9.24 -5.56 11.02
N TYR A 342 8.89 -4.26 10.96
CA TYR A 342 9.40 -3.28 9.97
C TYR A 342 10.06 -2.07 10.66
N LYS A 343 10.71 -2.32 11.80
CA LYS A 343 11.47 -1.34 12.58
C LYS A 343 12.93 -1.73 12.67
N HIS A 344 13.82 -0.75 12.64
CA HIS A 344 15.19 -0.88 13.12
C HIS A 344 15.19 -0.92 14.67
N GLY A 345 15.84 -1.90 15.31
CA GLY A 345 15.98 -1.89 16.78
C GLY A 345 16.27 -3.22 17.47
N LYS A 346 16.53 -3.16 18.79
CA LYS A 346 16.90 -4.30 19.66
C LYS A 346 15.77 -5.33 19.87
N THR A 347 14.52 -4.97 19.64
CA THR A 347 13.32 -5.78 19.92
C THR A 347 12.57 -6.24 18.67
N GLY A 348 13.08 -5.94 17.45
CA GLY A 348 12.49 -6.32 16.16
C GLY A 348 13.45 -7.10 15.24
N ARG A 349 13.09 -7.30 13.96
CA ARG A 349 14.08 -7.71 12.94
C ARG A 349 15.12 -6.58 12.82
N ARG A 350 16.40 -6.91 12.62
CA ARG A 350 17.45 -5.88 12.49
C ARG A 350 17.25 -4.93 11.29
N GLN A 351 16.37 -5.26 10.33
CA GLN A 351 16.23 -4.57 9.05
C GLN A 351 14.77 -4.65 8.56
N SER A 352 14.23 -3.55 8.06
CA SER A 352 12.92 -3.53 7.41
C SER A 352 12.94 -4.35 6.10
N PRO A 353 11.89 -5.11 5.77
CA PRO A 353 11.72 -5.78 4.47
C PRO A 353 11.08 -4.88 3.40
N VAL A 354 10.69 -3.65 3.73
CA VAL A 354 10.02 -2.73 2.80
C VAL A 354 11.05 -1.95 1.99
N ARG A 355 10.86 -1.91 0.66
CA ARG A 355 11.73 -1.25 -0.31
C ARG A 355 10.91 -0.32 -1.19
N ILE A 356 11.61 0.51 -1.95
CA ILE A 356 11.02 1.37 -2.98
C ILE A 356 11.18 0.66 -4.33
N PHE A 357 10.09 0.49 -5.06
CA PHE A 357 10.08 0.08 -6.46
C PHE A 357 9.79 1.29 -7.34
N THR A 358 10.57 1.50 -8.40
CA THR A 358 10.43 2.70 -9.23
C THR A 358 10.85 2.47 -10.67
N ASN A 359 10.22 3.20 -11.60
CA ASN A 359 10.63 3.32 -13.00
C ASN A 359 11.66 4.43 -13.25
N LEU A 360 12.12 5.14 -12.20
CA LEU A 360 13.21 6.08 -12.31
C LEU A 360 14.56 5.36 -12.49
N THR A 361 15.49 6.02 -13.18
CA THR A 361 16.83 5.50 -13.40
C THR A 361 17.56 5.32 -12.06
N PRO A 362 18.02 4.11 -11.70
CA PRO A 362 18.63 3.84 -10.39
C PRO A 362 19.87 4.68 -10.07
N SER A 363 20.63 5.11 -11.07
CA SER A 363 21.82 5.94 -10.89
C SER A 363 21.50 7.36 -10.42
N MET A 364 20.30 7.86 -10.69
CA MET A 364 19.84 9.18 -10.24
C MET A 364 19.42 9.20 -8.78
N ILE A 365 19.23 8.02 -8.17
CA ILE A 365 18.70 7.91 -6.82
C ILE A 365 19.84 7.69 -5.83
N VAL A 366 20.24 8.79 -5.19
CA VAL A 366 21.28 8.82 -4.17
C VAL A 366 20.71 8.33 -2.84
N LEU A 367 21.37 7.33 -2.23
CA LEU A 367 21.05 6.85 -0.89
C LEU A 367 22.05 7.40 0.14
N PRO A 368 21.61 7.68 1.38
CA PRO A 368 22.44 8.35 2.38
C PRO A 368 23.59 7.47 2.87
N GLU A 369 24.84 7.93 2.70
CA GLU A 369 26.03 7.16 3.07
C GLU A 369 26.14 6.99 4.59
N GLU A 370 25.71 8.00 5.35
CA GLU A 370 25.63 8.01 6.82
C GLU A 370 24.71 6.92 7.37
N GLU A 371 23.82 6.39 6.55
CA GLU A 371 22.94 5.26 6.87
C GLU A 371 23.50 3.89 6.45
N GLY A 372 24.73 3.86 5.94
CA GLY A 372 25.41 2.64 5.52
C GLY A 372 25.06 2.19 4.11
N TYR A 373 24.73 3.12 3.21
CA TYR A 373 24.63 2.85 1.77
C TYR A 373 25.91 3.27 1.04
N ARG A 374 26.16 2.69 -0.13
CA ARG A 374 27.31 3.00 -0.99
C ARG A 374 26.92 2.90 -2.45
N PHE A 375 27.60 3.63 -3.32
CA PHE A 375 27.42 3.47 -4.77
C PHE A 375 28.13 2.21 -5.29
N CYS A 376 27.46 1.43 -6.13
CA CYS A 376 28.08 0.34 -6.90
C CYS A 376 28.31 0.80 -8.34
N SER A 377 29.57 1.00 -8.72
CA SER A 377 29.96 1.45 -10.06
C SER A 377 29.64 0.44 -11.16
N VAL A 378 29.61 -0.85 -10.85
CA VAL A 378 29.28 -1.89 -11.85
C VAL A 378 27.78 -1.91 -12.14
N CYS A 379 26.94 -1.86 -11.09
CA CYS A 379 25.48 -1.84 -11.25
C CYS A 379 24.89 -0.45 -11.50
N GLN A 380 25.69 0.61 -11.40
CA GLN A 380 25.26 2.01 -11.53
C GLN A 380 24.07 2.36 -10.62
N ARG A 381 24.12 1.94 -9.35
CA ARG A 381 23.09 2.20 -8.34
C ARG A 381 23.64 2.18 -6.93
N TYR A 382 22.95 2.83 -6.01
CA TYR A 382 23.24 2.73 -4.58
C TYR A 382 22.74 1.40 -4.00
N VAL A 383 23.55 0.82 -3.12
CA VAL A 383 23.32 -0.46 -2.47
C VAL A 383 23.63 -0.37 -0.98
N SER A 384 23.04 -1.27 -0.18
CA SER A 384 23.46 -1.40 1.22
C SER A 384 24.93 -1.83 1.28
N SER A 385 25.70 -1.32 2.25
CA SER A 385 27.13 -1.67 2.41
C SER A 385 27.37 -3.18 2.53
N GLY A 386 26.44 -3.91 3.14
CA GLY A 386 26.51 -5.38 3.25
C GLY A 386 26.07 -6.15 1.99
N ASN A 387 25.46 -5.48 1.01
CA ASN A 387 25.11 -6.06 -0.29
C ASN A 387 26.35 -6.04 -1.19
N GLN A 388 27.03 -7.18 -1.30
CA GLN A 388 28.22 -7.35 -2.13
C GLN A 388 27.83 -7.67 -3.57
N HIS A 389 28.53 -7.07 -4.53
CA HIS A 389 28.34 -7.38 -5.95
C HIS A 389 28.75 -8.83 -6.21
N CYS A 390 27.93 -9.56 -6.95
CA CYS A 390 28.28 -10.89 -7.42
C CYS A 390 28.76 -10.80 -8.87
N GLU A 391 30.05 -11.03 -9.08
CA GLU A 391 30.66 -11.03 -10.42
C GLU A 391 30.02 -12.06 -11.36
N ILE A 392 29.61 -13.22 -10.84
CA ILE A 392 29.01 -14.29 -11.64
C ILE A 392 27.60 -13.93 -12.12
N CYS A 393 26.80 -13.29 -11.26
CA CYS A 393 25.46 -12.82 -11.62
C CYS A 393 25.48 -11.43 -12.25
N ASN A 394 26.64 -10.76 -12.26
CA ASN A 394 26.81 -9.35 -12.56
C ASN A 394 25.77 -8.44 -11.88
N SER A 395 25.53 -8.65 -10.58
CA SER A 395 24.49 -7.92 -9.84
C SER A 395 24.73 -7.91 -8.33
N CYS A 396 24.37 -6.81 -7.68
CA CYS A 396 24.18 -6.72 -6.23
C CYS A 396 22.82 -7.36 -5.84
N THR A 397 22.82 -8.64 -5.52
CA THR A 397 21.59 -9.46 -5.43
C THR A 397 20.94 -9.52 -4.04
N SER A 398 21.62 -9.03 -3.00
CA SER A 398 21.08 -9.13 -1.64
C SER A 398 19.90 -8.19 -1.42
N LYS A 399 18.74 -8.77 -1.11
CA LYS A 399 17.51 -7.99 -0.85
C LYS A 399 17.36 -7.58 0.60
N ASP A 400 18.08 -8.24 1.51
CA ASP A 400 18.05 -7.96 2.95
C ASP A 400 19.34 -7.35 3.46
N GLY A 401 20.18 -6.78 2.58
CA GLY A 401 21.41 -6.07 2.97
C GLY A 401 22.50 -6.94 3.59
N ARG A 402 22.31 -8.26 3.70
CA ARG A 402 23.35 -9.21 4.16
C ARG A 402 24.14 -9.74 2.99
N ARG A 403 25.35 -10.23 3.22
CA ARG A 403 26.12 -10.90 2.15
C ARG A 403 25.40 -12.17 1.71
N TRP A 404 24.93 -12.24 0.47
CA TRP A 404 24.39 -13.47 -0.13
C TRP A 404 25.52 -14.29 -0.77
N LYS A 405 25.27 -15.59 -0.98
CA LYS A 405 26.23 -16.48 -1.64
C LYS A 405 25.70 -16.92 -3.00
N HIS A 406 26.58 -17.06 -3.99
CA HIS A 406 26.22 -17.58 -5.31
C HIS A 406 26.12 -19.11 -5.27
N CYS A 407 25.03 -19.67 -5.82
CA CYS A 407 24.93 -21.10 -6.09
C CYS A 407 25.16 -21.36 -7.58
N VAL A 408 26.28 -22.03 -7.90
CA VAL A 408 26.70 -22.31 -9.28
C VAL A 408 25.67 -23.19 -10.01
N LEU A 409 25.14 -24.21 -9.32
CA LEU A 409 24.16 -25.15 -9.89
C LEU A 409 22.83 -24.46 -10.23
N CYS A 410 22.35 -23.57 -9.36
CA CYS A 410 21.13 -22.80 -9.61
C CYS A 410 21.36 -21.51 -10.42
N LYS A 411 22.63 -21.16 -10.71
CA LYS A 411 23.04 -19.93 -11.38
C LYS A 411 22.41 -18.67 -10.79
N LYS A 412 22.28 -18.62 -9.46
CA LYS A 412 21.68 -17.48 -8.75
C LYS A 412 22.26 -17.30 -7.35
N CYS A 413 22.22 -16.08 -6.86
CA CYS A 413 22.53 -15.78 -5.46
C CYS A 413 21.37 -16.12 -4.54
N VAL A 414 21.69 -16.64 -3.37
CA VAL A 414 20.74 -17.04 -2.33
C VAL A 414 21.20 -16.58 -0.96
N LYS A 415 20.26 -16.53 -0.01
CA LYS A 415 20.55 -16.21 1.39
C LYS A 415 21.61 -17.17 1.96
N PRO A 416 22.46 -16.72 2.90
CA PRO A 416 23.49 -17.59 3.50
C PRO A 416 22.97 -18.89 4.10
N SER A 417 21.77 -18.85 4.68
CA SER A 417 21.09 -19.98 5.31
C SER A 417 20.48 -20.99 4.31
N TRP A 418 20.55 -20.71 3.00
CA TRP A 418 20.05 -21.61 1.97
C TRP A 418 21.19 -22.49 1.45
N PHE A 419 20.89 -23.71 1.03
CA PHE A 419 21.84 -24.64 0.42
C PHE A 419 21.19 -25.33 -0.77
N HIS A 420 22.00 -25.87 -1.68
CA HIS A 420 21.49 -26.59 -2.85
C HIS A 420 21.10 -28.02 -2.44
N CYS A 421 19.85 -28.39 -2.68
CA CYS A 421 19.39 -29.76 -2.49
C CYS A 421 19.43 -30.49 -3.84
N ASN A 422 20.25 -31.53 -3.96
CA ASN A 422 20.40 -32.32 -5.18
C ASN A 422 19.10 -33.05 -5.55
N ASN A 423 18.32 -33.50 -4.57
CA ASN A 423 17.04 -34.18 -4.83
C ASN A 423 16.00 -33.23 -5.42
N CYS A 424 15.94 -31.99 -4.91
CA CYS A 424 15.01 -30.98 -5.43
C CYS A 424 15.53 -30.30 -6.71
N ASN A 425 16.84 -30.33 -6.95
CA ASN A 425 17.58 -29.54 -7.93
C ASN A 425 17.35 -28.03 -7.76
N CYS A 426 17.25 -27.57 -6.51
CA CYS A 426 17.06 -26.15 -6.20
C CYS A 426 17.64 -25.77 -4.82
N CYS A 427 17.94 -24.49 -4.64
CA CYS A 427 18.31 -23.97 -3.32
C CYS A 427 17.10 -23.87 -2.40
N THR A 428 17.29 -24.27 -1.15
CA THR A 428 16.24 -24.37 -0.12
C THR A 428 16.82 -24.15 1.28
N LEU A 429 15.96 -24.06 2.31
CA LEU A 429 16.34 -24.01 3.73
C LEU A 429 16.69 -25.40 4.25
N GLU A 430 17.58 -25.47 5.24
CA GLU A 430 18.08 -26.72 5.87
C GLU A 430 16.96 -27.73 6.16
N LYS A 431 15.89 -27.26 6.80
CA LYS A 431 14.67 -28.03 7.03
C LYS A 431 13.67 -27.77 5.90
N HIS A 432 13.59 -28.69 4.93
CA HIS A 432 12.61 -28.69 3.85
C HIS A 432 12.15 -30.11 3.52
N SER A 433 10.99 -30.25 2.86
CA SER A 433 10.55 -31.53 2.28
C SER A 433 10.93 -31.59 0.80
N CYS A 434 11.47 -32.73 0.36
CA CYS A 434 11.82 -32.98 -1.03
C CYS A 434 10.64 -33.47 -1.88
N GLU A 435 9.50 -33.76 -1.26
CA GLU A 435 8.30 -34.26 -1.94
C GLU A 435 7.68 -33.13 -2.78
N LYS A 436 7.98 -33.11 -4.09
CA LYS A 436 7.30 -32.25 -5.05
C LYS A 436 5.87 -32.77 -5.21
N THR A 437 4.91 -32.13 -4.54
CA THR A 437 3.53 -32.17 -5.03
C THR A 437 3.50 -31.29 -6.28
N ASP A 438 3.10 -31.85 -7.42
CA ASP A 438 2.76 -31.08 -8.62
C ASP A 438 1.62 -30.13 -8.28
N LEU A 439 1.97 -28.96 -7.75
CA LEU A 439 1.04 -27.88 -7.52
C LEU A 439 0.66 -27.35 -8.91
N GLY A 440 -0.43 -27.90 -9.45
CA GLY A 440 -1.06 -27.39 -10.66
C GLY A 440 -1.38 -25.90 -10.55
N CYS A 441 -1.66 -25.27 -11.69
CA CYS A 441 -1.98 -23.86 -11.80
C CYS A 441 -2.98 -23.42 -10.71
N PHE A 442 -2.63 -22.41 -9.92
CA PHE A 442 -3.48 -21.92 -8.83
C PHE A 442 -4.86 -21.41 -9.26
N VAL A 443 -5.08 -21.22 -10.57
CA VAL A 443 -6.36 -20.75 -11.13
C VAL A 443 -7.25 -21.92 -11.53
N CYS A 444 -6.75 -22.90 -12.30
CA CYS A 444 -7.56 -24.00 -12.85
C CYS A 444 -7.18 -25.39 -12.34
N GLY A 445 -6.18 -25.50 -11.45
CA GLY A 445 -5.68 -26.77 -10.90
C GLY A 445 -4.86 -27.62 -11.88
N LYS A 446 -4.78 -27.26 -13.17
CA LYS A 446 -4.07 -28.06 -14.19
C LYS A 446 -2.56 -27.83 -14.15
N ALA A 447 -1.77 -28.89 -14.29
CA ALA A 447 -0.31 -28.80 -14.37
C ALA A 447 0.16 -28.13 -15.68
N GLY A 448 1.45 -27.79 -15.76
CA GLY A 448 2.10 -27.34 -17.00
C GLY A 448 2.04 -25.84 -17.31
N HIS A 449 1.39 -25.02 -16.48
CA HIS A 449 1.41 -23.55 -16.65
C HIS A 449 1.30 -22.79 -15.33
N LYS A 450 1.82 -21.56 -15.31
CA LYS A 450 1.68 -20.61 -14.19
C LYS A 450 0.36 -19.83 -14.34
N ARG A 451 -0.11 -19.23 -13.23
CA ARG A 451 -1.31 -18.37 -13.19
C ARG A 451 -1.39 -17.39 -14.37
N THR A 452 -0.30 -16.69 -14.70
CA THR A 452 -0.24 -15.67 -15.75
C THR A 452 -0.51 -16.19 -17.17
N ALA A 453 -0.30 -17.48 -17.41
CA ALA A 453 -0.56 -18.14 -18.69
C ALA A 453 -1.82 -19.02 -18.63
N CYS A 454 -2.70 -18.81 -17.64
CA CYS A 454 -3.89 -19.63 -17.46
C CYS A 454 -4.97 -19.26 -18.49
N PRO A 455 -5.44 -20.21 -19.33
CA PRO A 455 -6.48 -19.95 -20.32
C PRO A 455 -7.81 -19.46 -19.72
N SER A 456 -8.04 -19.75 -18.44
CA SER A 456 -9.22 -19.29 -17.69
C SER A 456 -9.16 -17.79 -17.33
N LEU A 457 -8.00 -17.13 -17.44
CA LEU A 457 -7.85 -15.69 -17.28
C LEU A 457 -8.05 -14.92 -18.60
N SER A 458 -7.87 -15.57 -19.76
CA SER A 458 -7.95 -14.96 -21.09
C SER A 458 -9.36 -14.92 -21.70
N ARG A 459 -10.42 -15.17 -20.91
CA ARG A 459 -11.82 -15.11 -21.33
C ARG A 459 -12.57 -13.85 -20.83
N THR A 460 -11.84 -12.77 -20.54
CA THR A 460 -12.43 -11.43 -20.34
C THR A 460 -12.39 -10.64 -21.62
#